data_AF-A0AAE1MJE3-F1
#
_entry.id   AF-A0AAE1MJE3-F1
#
_cell.length_a   1.000
_cell.length_b   1.000
_cell.length_c   1.000
_cell.angle_alpha   90.00
_cell.angle_beta   90.00
_cell.angle_gamma   90.00
#
_symmetry.space_group_name_H-M   'P 1'
#
loop_
_entity.id
_entity.type
_entity.pdbx_description
1 polymer ?
#
loop_
_entity_poly.entity_id
_entity_poly.type
_entity_poly.pdbx_seq_one_letter_code
_entity_poly.pdbx_strand_id
1 'polypeptide(L)'
;MHSSQFDGAAAFSGGGFMPSQATQALESSFSYSKNRDAQSLLPLTVKQINDAFLLSDDKSNMIIDGVGVNNVTLVGRVCNKAGRITDVTFVLDDGTGRIECSK
;
A
#
# COMPACT_ATOMS: atom_id res chain seq x y z
N MET A 1 29.28 -55.80 8.50
CA MET A 1 28.80 -54.41 8.69
C MET A 1 28.77 -53.79 7.31
N HIS A 2 27.60 -53.63 6.70
CA HIS A 2 27.48 -53.12 5.33
C HIS A 2 27.36 -51.59 5.39
N SER A 3 28.39 -50.88 4.94
CA SER A 3 28.41 -49.43 4.80
C SER A 3 27.72 -49.02 3.50
N SER A 4 26.53 -48.44 3.60
CA SER A 4 25.83 -47.81 2.48
C SER A 4 26.55 -46.52 2.11
N GLN A 5 27.31 -46.53 1.03
CA GLN A 5 27.94 -45.32 0.48
C GLN A 5 26.88 -44.55 -0.32
N PHE A 6 26.47 -43.40 0.19
CA PHE A 6 25.54 -42.50 -0.51
C PHE A 6 26.30 -41.76 -1.60
N ASP A 7 26.00 -42.07 -2.86
CA ASP A 7 26.54 -41.39 -4.04
C ASP A 7 25.75 -40.10 -4.29
N GLY A 8 26.37 -38.96 -3.93
CA GLY A 8 25.79 -37.62 -4.05
C GLY A 8 25.57 -37.13 -5.48
N ALA A 9 25.89 -37.95 -6.49
CA ALA A 9 25.71 -37.61 -7.89
C ALA A 9 24.24 -37.62 -8.39
N ALA A 10 23.31 -38.19 -7.61
CA ALA A 10 21.90 -38.27 -8.00
C ALA A 10 21.08 -37.01 -7.67
N ALA A 11 21.60 -36.06 -6.90
CA ALA A 11 20.83 -34.92 -6.39
C ALA A 11 20.58 -33.80 -7.41
N PHE A 12 21.21 -33.86 -8.59
CA PHE A 12 21.12 -32.82 -9.62
C PHE A 12 20.47 -33.29 -10.94
N SER A 13 19.90 -34.50 -10.96
CA SER A 13 19.14 -34.99 -12.13
C SER A 13 17.67 -34.52 -12.12
N GLY A 14 17.43 -33.26 -11.74
CA GLY A 14 16.13 -32.59 -11.80
C GLY A 14 16.29 -31.29 -12.57
N GLY A 15 15.59 -31.16 -13.71
CA GLY A 15 15.72 -30.06 -14.65
C GLY A 15 15.66 -28.67 -13.99
N GLY A 16 16.73 -27.90 -14.16
CA GLY A 16 16.87 -26.53 -13.68
C GLY A 16 17.57 -25.67 -14.74
N PHE A 17 17.04 -24.47 -14.95
CA PHE A 17 17.50 -23.49 -15.93
C PHE A 17 19.01 -23.21 -15.79
N MET A 18 19.76 -23.34 -16.88
CA MET A 18 21.16 -22.89 -16.97
C MET A 18 21.18 -21.37 -17.28
N PRO A 19 21.69 -20.51 -16.38
CA PRO A 19 21.90 -19.11 -16.69
C PRO A 19 23.14 -19.01 -17.60
N SER A 20 22.91 -18.76 -18.89
CA SER A 20 23.99 -18.50 -19.83
C SER A 20 24.50 -17.07 -19.66
N GLN A 21 25.75 -17.00 -19.21
CA GLN A 21 26.74 -15.93 -19.40
C GLN A 21 26.71 -14.71 -18.46
N ALA A 22 27.82 -14.56 -17.73
CA ALA A 22 28.23 -13.37 -17.02
C ALA A 22 28.84 -12.36 -18.00
N THR A 23 28.29 -11.14 -18.01
CA THR A 23 29.00 -9.93 -18.42
C THR A 23 28.66 -8.86 -17.38
N GLN A 24 29.66 -8.43 -16.62
CA GLN A 24 29.53 -7.35 -15.65
C GLN A 24 29.22 -6.04 -16.38
N ALA A 25 28.08 -5.43 -16.06
CA ALA A 25 27.93 -4.00 -16.01
C ALA A 25 27.27 -3.66 -14.68
N LEU A 26 28.04 -2.97 -13.84
CA LEU A 26 27.63 -2.41 -12.57
C LEU A 26 26.57 -1.33 -12.85
N GLU A 27 25.29 -1.67 -12.74
CA GLU A 27 24.23 -0.72 -12.44
C GLU A 27 23.50 -1.30 -11.23
N SER A 28 24.09 -1.00 -10.08
CA SER A 28 23.47 -1.21 -8.79
C SER A 28 22.17 -0.41 -8.73
N SER A 29 21.11 -1.15 -8.45
CA SER A 29 20.03 -0.71 -7.59
C SER A 29 19.07 0.31 -8.21
N PHE A 30 18.02 -0.25 -8.80
CA PHE A 30 16.67 -0.26 -8.25
C PHE A 30 15.76 -0.31 -9.46
N SER A 31 15.49 -1.54 -9.92
CA SER A 31 14.26 -1.76 -10.63
C SER A 31 13.16 -1.30 -9.67
N TYR A 32 12.64 -0.09 -9.89
CA TYR A 32 11.28 0.24 -9.51
C TYR A 32 10.42 -0.77 -10.28
N SER A 33 10.35 -2.01 -9.80
CA SER A 33 9.08 -2.69 -9.83
C SER A 33 8.16 -1.64 -9.23
N LYS A 34 7.35 -0.99 -10.07
CA LYS A 34 6.17 -0.28 -9.62
C LYS A 34 5.47 -1.31 -8.75
N ASN A 35 5.75 -1.23 -7.46
CA ASN A 35 5.14 -2.06 -6.45
C ASN A 35 3.69 -1.65 -6.61
N ARG A 36 2.93 -2.51 -7.31
CA ARG A 36 1.53 -2.27 -7.64
C ARG A 36 0.90 -1.92 -6.32
N ASP A 37 0.63 -0.63 -6.22
CA ASP A 37 0.08 0.11 -5.12
C ASP A 37 -0.21 -0.78 -3.91
N ALA A 38 0.72 -0.82 -2.95
CA ALA A 38 0.33 -1.12 -1.59
C ALA A 38 -0.63 0.00 -1.19
N GLN A 39 -1.92 -0.16 -1.50
CA GLN A 39 -3.03 0.71 -1.14
C GLN A 39 -3.13 0.65 0.38
N SER A 40 -2.26 1.41 1.04
CA SER A 40 -2.14 1.42 2.48
C SER A 40 -3.38 2.09 3.06
N LEU A 41 -4.00 1.45 4.04
CA LEU A 41 -5.04 2.06 4.86
C LEU A 41 -4.34 2.87 5.95
N LEU A 42 -4.22 4.17 5.74
CA LEU A 42 -3.51 5.04 6.68
C LEU A 42 -4.47 5.57 7.77
N PRO A 43 -4.16 5.36 9.05
CA PRO A 43 -4.88 6.04 10.13
C PRO A 43 -4.50 7.52 10.11
N LEU A 44 -5.49 8.41 9.96
CA LEU A 44 -5.28 9.85 9.89
C LEU A 44 -6.29 10.59 10.77
N THR A 45 -6.08 11.89 10.90
CA THR A 45 -7.04 12.84 11.46
C THR A 45 -7.70 13.66 10.36
N VAL A 46 -8.89 14.19 10.61
CA VAL A 46 -9.59 15.08 9.67
C VAL A 46 -8.77 16.33 9.37
N LYS A 47 -8.04 16.87 10.36
CA LYS A 47 -7.15 18.01 10.14
C LYS A 47 -6.05 17.69 9.12
N GLN A 48 -5.37 16.55 9.23
CA GLN A 48 -4.32 16.17 8.27
C GLN A 48 -4.85 16.07 6.84
N ILE A 49 -6.06 15.53 6.67
CA ILE A 49 -6.72 15.44 5.37
C ILE A 49 -7.02 16.84 4.81
N ASN A 50 -7.61 17.71 5.62
CA ASN A 50 -7.95 19.08 5.21
C ASN A 50 -6.71 19.91 4.88
N ASP A 51 -5.67 19.82 5.70
CA ASP A 51 -4.41 20.53 5.48
C ASP A 51 -3.76 20.08 4.16
N ALA A 52 -3.78 18.78 3.86
CA ALA A 52 -3.26 18.25 2.60
C ALA A 52 -4.04 18.73 1.38
N PHE A 53 -5.37 18.82 1.50
CA PHE A 53 -6.24 19.28 0.42
C PHE A 53 -6.03 20.76 0.08
N LEU A 54 -5.69 21.58 1.07
CA LEU A 54 -5.35 23.00 0.88
C LEU A 54 -4.00 23.18 0.18
N LEU A 55 -3.07 22.24 0.37
CA LEU A 55 -1.73 22.27 -0.22
C LEU A 55 -1.69 21.67 -1.63
N SER A 56 -2.64 20.81 -1.99
CA SER A 56 -2.71 20.17 -3.31
C SER A 56 -3.43 21.05 -4.35
N ASP A 57 -2.70 21.47 -5.38
CA ASP A 57 -3.27 22.19 -6.55
C ASP A 57 -3.98 21.23 -7.53
N ASP A 58 -3.46 20.00 -7.64
CA ASP A 58 -4.11 18.91 -8.37
C ASP A 58 -4.96 18.06 -7.40
N LYS A 59 -6.28 18.26 -7.48
CA LYS A 59 -7.30 17.66 -6.61
C LYS A 59 -7.33 16.12 -6.67
N SER A 60 -6.58 15.50 -7.57
CA SER A 60 -6.57 14.06 -7.80
C SER A 60 -5.49 13.30 -7.02
N ASN A 61 -4.43 13.97 -6.55
CA ASN A 61 -3.29 13.32 -5.91
C ASN A 61 -3.03 13.90 -4.50
N MET A 62 -3.68 13.32 -3.48
CA MET A 62 -3.46 13.72 -2.09
C MET A 62 -2.13 13.17 -1.57
N ILE A 63 -1.23 14.04 -1.11
CA ILE A 63 0.06 13.67 -0.53
C ILE A 63 0.11 14.18 0.91
N ILE A 64 0.37 13.28 1.86
CA ILE A 64 0.51 13.60 3.29
C ILE A 64 1.87 13.08 3.74
N ASP A 65 2.70 13.96 4.29
CA ASP A 65 4.05 13.64 4.76
C ASP A 65 4.93 12.93 3.70
N GLY A 66 4.74 13.29 2.43
CA GLY A 66 5.46 12.69 1.30
C GLY A 66 4.92 11.33 0.82
N VAL A 67 3.83 10.84 1.41
CA VAL A 67 3.16 9.59 1.03
C VAL A 67 1.88 9.89 0.25
N GLY A 68 1.72 9.29 -0.93
CA GLY A 68 0.47 9.37 -1.70
C GLY A 68 -0.65 8.58 -1.00
N VAL A 69 -1.79 9.24 -0.76
CA VAL A 69 -2.89 8.70 0.05
C VAL A 69 -4.14 8.54 -0.81
N ASN A 70 -4.67 7.31 -0.84
CA ASN A 70 -5.93 6.98 -1.52
C ASN A 70 -7.01 6.48 -0.55
N ASN A 71 -6.61 5.67 0.45
CA ASN A 71 -7.52 5.11 1.44
C ASN A 71 -7.06 5.47 2.84
N VAL A 72 -8.01 5.80 3.71
CA VAL A 72 -7.76 6.25 5.08
C VAL A 72 -8.66 5.53 6.07
N THR A 73 -8.23 5.44 7.31
CA THR A 73 -9.07 5.02 8.44
C THR A 73 -9.23 6.21 9.38
N LEU A 74 -10.47 6.52 9.72
CA LEU A 74 -10.84 7.60 10.65
C LEU A 74 -11.65 7.03 11.81
N VAL A 75 -11.48 7.61 12.99
CA VAL A 75 -12.30 7.31 14.17
C VAL A 75 -12.80 8.64 14.72
N GLY A 76 -14.11 8.76 14.89
CA GLY A 76 -14.72 9.98 15.40
C GLY A 76 -16.16 9.75 15.83
N ARG A 77 -16.78 10.79 16.39
CA ARG A 77 -18.19 10.79 16.75
C ARG A 77 -19.03 11.20 15.55
N VAL A 78 -20.11 10.47 15.30
CA VAL A 78 -21.11 10.88 14.30
C VAL A 78 -21.95 12.01 14.87
N CYS A 79 -21.91 13.18 14.23
CA CYS A 79 -22.60 14.41 14.69
C CYS A 79 -23.89 14.70 13.91
N ASN A 80 -24.04 14.18 12.69
CA ASN A 80 -25.25 14.29 11.88
C ASN A 80 -25.40 13.05 11.00
N LYS A 81 -26.63 12.67 10.64
CA LYS A 81 -26.95 11.56 9.75
C LYS A 81 -28.19 11.91 8.91
N ALA A 82 -28.05 11.79 7.60
CA ALA A 82 -29.14 11.87 6.63
C ALA A 82 -29.20 10.55 5.84
N GLY A 83 -30.38 9.91 5.83
CA GLY A 83 -30.61 8.68 5.07
C GLY A 83 -31.47 8.93 3.84
N ARG A 84 -31.12 8.32 2.72
CA ARG A 84 -31.94 8.15 1.51
C ARG A 84 -32.22 6.66 1.31
N ILE A 85 -33.04 6.32 0.32
CA ILE A 85 -33.38 4.93 0.02
C ILE A 85 -32.12 4.12 -0.34
N THR A 86 -31.18 4.73 -1.06
CA THR A 86 -29.96 4.09 -1.58
C THR A 86 -28.70 4.42 -0.78
N ASP A 87 -28.65 5.59 -0.13
CA ASP A 87 -27.41 6.16 0.39
C ASP A 87 -27.59 6.69 1.81
N VAL A 88 -26.50 6.67 2.59
CA VAL A 88 -26.46 7.31 3.92
C VAL A 88 -25.29 8.27 3.98
N THR A 89 -25.59 9.53 4.28
CA THR A 89 -24.58 10.57 4.51
C THR A 89 -24.52 10.87 6.01
N PHE A 90 -23.31 10.97 6.56
CA PHE A 90 -23.10 11.36 7.95
C PHE A 90 -21.90 12.28 8.08
N VAL A 91 -21.90 13.10 9.14
CA VAL A 91 -20.76 13.96 9.48
C VAL A 91 -20.02 13.33 10.64
N LEU A 92 -18.73 13.07 10.44
CA LEU A 92 -17.79 12.54 11.43
C LEU A 92 -16.95 13.68 12.03
N ASP A 93 -16.86 13.74 13.35
CA ASP A 93 -16.04 14.69 14.11
C ASP A 93 -15.02 13.92 14.96
N ASP A 94 -13.73 14.07 14.68
CA ASP A 94 -12.64 13.38 15.39
C ASP A 94 -11.95 14.26 16.45
N GLY A 95 -12.49 15.45 16.73
CA GLY A 95 -11.88 16.44 17.62
C GLY A 95 -10.83 17.33 16.97
N THR A 96 -10.39 17.01 15.75
CA THR A 96 -9.47 17.82 14.94
C THR A 96 -10.18 18.52 13.77
N GLY A 97 -11.34 18.02 13.37
CA GLY A 97 -12.18 18.62 12.35
C GLY A 97 -13.45 17.81 12.11
N ARG A 98 -14.23 18.25 11.10
CA ARG A 98 -15.43 17.54 10.64
C ARG A 98 -15.32 17.18 9.17
N ILE A 99 -15.79 16.00 8.81
CA ILE A 99 -15.81 15.51 7.43
C ILE A 99 -17.15 14.85 7.13
N GLU A 100 -17.67 15.06 5.91
CA GLU A 100 -18.85 14.36 5.40
C GLU A 100 -18.44 13.01 4.81
N CYS A 101 -19.16 11.96 5.17
CA CYS A 101 -18.96 10.61 4.68
C CYS A 101 -20.27 10.09 4.08
N SER A 102 -20.20 9.51 2.88
CA SER A 102 -21.34 8.86 2.23
C SER A 102 -21.07 7.36 2.05
N LYS A 103 -22.06 6.54 2.37
CA LYS A 103 -22.11 5.11 2.03
C LYS A 103 -23.17 4.88 0.97
#